data_AF-A0A921JX93-F1
#
_entry.id   AF-A0A921JX93-F1
#
_cell.length_a   1.000
_cell.length_b   1.000
_cell.length_c   1.000
_cell.angle_alpha   90.00
_cell.angle_beta   90.00
_cell.angle_gamma   90.00
#
_symmetry.space_group_name_H-M   'P 1'
#
loop_
_entity.id
_entity.type
_entity.pdbx_description
1 polymer ?
#
loop_
_entity_poly.entity_id
_entity_poly.type
_entity_poly.pdbx_seq_one_letter_code
_entity_poly.pdbx_strand_id
1 'polypeptide(L)'
;MNLRVKLGLLATVAVGATVLGLNGLPGTVEPANTIVAQAATTINAQHQGMVGNAKSVNNEALQDMLDKWDNDDLTVHVPKGTYVFDAGNIKLHSNITFKFDKGAVFRITSGNRVNFVYPSPEAGYDGGISNVKWEGATFQGDNTSMGQSVFTQSVHHATNITFNKCVFDNAESPTGHYIDLDGSHDINITNSVFTGFNGSQDFKEAIQIDYSNKKAMSYKNPGDQYDNLPTYDVKVNKNQFLPVSKKSGQVQSYAPNPIGEHAIYGHGKAGIIHNVYFTNNTVVDPKPLMDDGVATIHFKGISDLWVTGNKFINQHVLGSGNYIYLYNSEPDYKMTNLNIEDNTFTNVNPTKQYIFLDSSDSDNPMTDVTITGNKVTTQKKGASFVKSNFALTGDSIKIAKNTIKKTKPKKTTVSTQQTITNTSVSNSTSQKLKKRKQTNKSEKYYSGLATQHAQLASKYKTYSVYNHIRGHKNWNILKFNWKSIKSKRVYIDMRANADTGKWYRIRFSKSANAKKYWIRKGALKFDTFKSETYDREFNLMKVYPVYTRPFDDPLLAKQKGTTADITERRVTITHRVKRTDSNGKVSTYYQMDNGLWTRALAFDLDS
;
A
#
# COMPACT_ATOMS: atom_id res chain seq x y z
N MET A 1 -41.37 34.74 -45.55
CA MET A 1 -40.38 35.51 -44.77
C MET A 1 -40.12 34.76 -43.45
N ASN A 2 -38.98 34.06 -43.42
CA ASN A 2 -38.22 33.48 -42.30
C ASN A 2 -38.84 32.48 -41.31
N LEU A 3 -38.73 31.19 -41.66
CA LEU A 3 -38.44 30.09 -40.72
C LEU A 3 -36.99 30.21 -40.21
N ARG A 4 -36.76 30.03 -38.91
CA ARG A 4 -35.42 29.78 -38.35
C ARG A 4 -35.37 28.39 -37.71
N VAL A 5 -34.67 27.51 -38.41
CA VAL A 5 -34.17 26.21 -37.97
C VAL A 5 -33.03 26.42 -36.96
N LYS A 6 -33.02 25.66 -35.85
CA LYS A 6 -31.81 25.44 -35.05
C LYS A 6 -31.30 24.02 -35.35
N LEU A 7 -30.17 23.97 -36.04
CA LEU A 7 -29.42 22.75 -36.38
C LEU A 7 -28.96 22.01 -35.12
N GLY A 8 -29.20 20.70 -35.11
CA GLY A 8 -28.45 19.74 -34.31
C GLY A 8 -27.05 19.55 -34.88
N LEU A 9 -26.09 19.30 -33.98
CA LEU A 9 -24.69 19.05 -34.32
C LEU A 9 -24.55 17.58 -34.74
N LEU A 10 -24.26 17.35 -36.01
CA LEU A 10 -23.95 16.05 -36.60
C LEU A 10 -22.54 15.60 -36.19
N ALA A 11 -22.42 14.34 -35.76
CA ALA A 11 -21.15 13.63 -35.66
C ALA A 11 -20.64 13.29 -37.06
N THR A 12 -19.41 13.70 -37.38
CA THR A 12 -18.70 13.31 -38.60
C THR A 12 -18.24 11.87 -38.50
N VAL A 13 -18.85 10.98 -39.29
CA VAL A 13 -18.34 9.62 -39.57
C VAL A 13 -17.33 9.71 -40.70
N ALA A 14 -16.08 9.32 -40.44
CA ALA A 14 -15.08 9.16 -41.48
C ALA A 14 -15.28 7.78 -42.15
N VAL A 15 -15.69 7.77 -43.41
CA VAL A 15 -15.80 6.54 -44.21
C VAL A 15 -14.43 6.24 -44.83
N GLY A 16 -13.84 5.11 -44.44
CA GLY A 16 -12.58 4.60 -44.97
C GLY A 16 -12.73 4.03 -46.39
N ALA A 17 -11.69 4.22 -47.20
CA ALA A 17 -11.63 3.86 -48.61
C ALA A 17 -11.61 2.33 -48.85
N THR A 18 -12.37 1.89 -49.86
CA THR A 18 -12.36 0.51 -50.36
C THR A 18 -11.09 0.24 -51.17
N VAL A 19 -10.31 -0.76 -50.76
CA VAL A 19 -9.21 -1.32 -51.58
C VAL A 19 -9.82 -2.31 -52.58
N LEU A 20 -9.81 -1.95 -53.86
CA LEU A 20 -10.15 -2.86 -54.95
C LEU A 20 -8.95 -3.76 -55.25
N GLY A 21 -8.95 -4.97 -54.70
CA GLY A 21 -8.08 -6.06 -55.13
C GLY A 21 -8.70 -6.81 -56.31
N LEU A 22 -8.30 -6.46 -57.53
CA LEU A 22 -8.45 -7.32 -58.70
C LEU A 22 -7.37 -8.41 -58.61
N ASN A 23 -7.77 -9.67 -58.43
CA ASN A 23 -7.15 -10.87 -59.02
C ASN A 23 -7.85 -12.15 -58.51
N GLY A 24 -8.53 -12.88 -59.39
CA GLY A 24 -9.06 -14.21 -59.10
C GLY A 24 -9.85 -14.78 -60.27
N LEU A 25 -9.35 -15.88 -60.84
CA LEU A 25 -9.99 -16.70 -61.88
C LEU A 25 -11.34 -17.29 -61.39
N PRO A 26 -12.29 -17.60 -62.30
CA PRO A 26 -13.61 -18.09 -61.93
C PRO A 26 -13.54 -19.57 -61.53
N GLY A 27 -13.91 -19.92 -60.29
CA GLY A 27 -14.09 -21.34 -59.95
C GLY A 27 -14.23 -21.77 -58.50
N THR A 28 -14.01 -20.91 -57.49
CA THR A 28 -14.15 -21.33 -56.08
C THR A 28 -14.91 -20.27 -55.29
N VAL A 29 -16.07 -20.65 -54.75
CA VAL A 29 -16.83 -19.85 -53.79
C VAL A 29 -16.11 -19.98 -52.45
N GLU A 30 -15.20 -19.06 -52.13
CA GLU A 30 -14.74 -18.89 -50.76
C GLU A 30 -15.84 -18.19 -49.95
N PRO A 31 -16.15 -18.63 -48.71
CA PRO A 31 -17.02 -17.89 -47.84
C PRO A 31 -16.39 -16.53 -47.56
N ALA A 32 -17.09 -15.47 -47.94
CA ALA A 32 -16.71 -14.11 -47.60
C ALA A 32 -16.70 -13.98 -46.07
N ASN A 33 -15.51 -14.08 -45.46
CA ASN A 33 -15.30 -13.62 -44.11
C ASN A 33 -15.54 -12.11 -44.12
N THR A 34 -16.74 -11.69 -43.73
CA THR A 34 -17.02 -10.30 -43.38
C THR A 34 -16.12 -9.91 -42.22
N ILE A 35 -14.97 -9.31 -42.53
CA ILE A 35 -14.18 -8.55 -41.56
C ILE A 35 -14.98 -7.28 -41.28
N VAL A 36 -15.87 -7.34 -40.29
CA VAL A 36 -16.52 -6.15 -39.75
C VAL A 36 -15.45 -5.43 -38.93
N ALA A 37 -14.86 -4.37 -39.49
CA ALA A 37 -14.06 -3.45 -38.72
C ALA A 37 -14.98 -2.73 -37.73
N GLN A 38 -15.06 -3.22 -36.48
CA GLN A 38 -15.68 -2.44 -35.42
C GLN A 38 -14.86 -1.16 -35.21
N ALA A 39 -15.52 -0.01 -35.31
CA ALA A 39 -14.86 1.27 -35.08
C ALA A 39 -14.59 1.40 -33.57
N ALA A 40 -13.34 1.58 -33.18
CA ALA A 40 -12.99 1.81 -31.78
C ALA A 40 -13.70 3.07 -31.27
N THR A 41 -14.55 2.91 -30.26
CA THR A 41 -15.31 4.00 -29.65
C THR A 41 -14.46 4.67 -28.58
N THR A 42 -14.25 5.99 -28.67
CA THR A 42 -13.60 6.77 -27.61
C THR A 42 -14.59 7.72 -26.97
N ILE A 43 -14.75 7.62 -25.64
CA ILE A 43 -15.64 8.46 -24.85
C ILE A 43 -14.88 9.22 -23.76
N ASN A 44 -15.41 10.37 -23.35
CA ASN A 44 -14.92 11.13 -22.21
C ASN A 44 -15.81 10.85 -20.99
N ALA A 45 -15.21 10.36 -19.90
CA ALA A 45 -15.92 9.99 -18.68
C ALA A 45 -16.80 11.13 -18.11
N GLN A 46 -16.35 12.38 -18.18
CA GLN A 46 -17.13 13.52 -17.68
C GLN A 46 -18.36 13.80 -18.56
N HIS A 47 -18.23 13.62 -19.88
CA HIS A 47 -19.36 13.75 -20.79
C HIS A 47 -20.37 12.61 -20.66
N GLN A 48 -19.98 11.51 -20.02
CA GLN A 48 -20.88 10.39 -19.68
C GLN A 48 -21.41 10.46 -18.24
N GLY A 49 -21.19 11.58 -17.53
CA GLY A 49 -21.82 11.84 -16.23
C GLY A 49 -20.91 11.71 -15.01
N MET A 50 -19.66 11.26 -15.16
CA MET A 50 -18.70 11.26 -14.04
C MET A 50 -18.26 12.68 -13.68
N VAL A 51 -18.06 12.96 -12.39
CA VAL A 51 -17.70 14.31 -11.89
C VAL A 51 -16.46 14.26 -11.01
N GLY A 52 -15.35 14.83 -11.51
CA GLY A 52 -14.03 14.83 -10.88
C GLY A 52 -13.78 15.93 -9.84
N ASN A 53 -14.78 16.28 -9.02
CA ASN A 53 -14.75 17.45 -8.12
C ASN A 53 -14.34 17.15 -6.66
N ALA A 54 -13.85 15.93 -6.38
CA ALA A 54 -13.52 15.41 -5.06
C ALA A 54 -14.70 15.30 -4.07
N LYS A 55 -15.94 15.28 -4.55
CA LYS A 55 -17.16 15.25 -3.73
C LYS A 55 -18.24 14.31 -4.26
N SER A 56 -18.51 14.34 -5.55
CA SER A 56 -19.57 13.57 -6.19
C SER A 56 -19.18 12.10 -6.26
N VAL A 57 -20.12 11.21 -5.90
CA VAL A 57 -20.01 9.76 -6.02
C VAL A 57 -20.23 9.34 -7.47
N ASN A 58 -19.41 8.43 -7.99
CA ASN A 58 -19.37 8.08 -9.42
C ASN A 58 -19.72 6.61 -9.71
N ASN A 59 -20.17 5.83 -8.73
CA ASN A 59 -20.45 4.40 -8.91
C ASN A 59 -21.46 4.14 -10.04
N GLU A 60 -22.65 4.73 -9.93
CA GLU A 60 -23.72 4.59 -10.92
C GLU A 60 -23.30 5.17 -12.28
N ALA A 61 -22.76 6.39 -12.30
CA ALA A 61 -22.31 7.03 -13.54
C ALA A 61 -21.24 6.22 -14.30
N LEU A 62 -20.34 5.53 -13.58
CA LEU A 62 -19.38 4.64 -14.20
C LEU A 62 -20.07 3.36 -14.72
N GLN A 63 -20.94 2.74 -13.95
CA GLN A 63 -21.64 1.52 -14.38
C GLN A 63 -22.54 1.79 -15.59
N ASP A 64 -23.37 2.82 -15.55
CA ASP A 64 -24.25 3.22 -16.67
C ASP A 64 -23.45 3.50 -17.95
N MET A 65 -22.25 4.08 -17.80
CA MET A 65 -21.35 4.31 -18.93
C MET A 65 -20.83 3.00 -19.51
N LEU A 66 -20.47 2.01 -18.68
CA LEU A 66 -19.99 0.72 -19.16
C LEU A 66 -21.12 -0.08 -19.80
N ASP A 67 -22.29 -0.13 -19.16
CA ASP A 67 -23.48 -0.83 -19.67
C ASP A 67 -23.96 -0.25 -21.00
N LYS A 68 -23.78 1.06 -21.22
CA LYS A 68 -24.14 1.72 -22.47
C LYS A 68 -23.21 1.38 -23.64
N TRP A 69 -21.95 1.05 -23.36
CA TRP A 69 -20.89 0.90 -24.37
C TRP A 69 -20.27 -0.50 -24.32
N ASP A 70 -21.11 -1.53 -24.30
CA ASP A 70 -20.75 -2.94 -24.07
C ASP A 70 -20.45 -3.75 -25.35
N ASN A 71 -20.74 -3.21 -26.53
CA ASN A 71 -20.66 -3.90 -27.82
C ASN A 71 -19.46 -3.48 -28.71
N ASP A 72 -18.67 -2.50 -28.29
CA ASP A 72 -17.56 -1.92 -29.07
C ASP A 72 -16.20 -2.06 -28.34
N ASP A 73 -15.11 -1.97 -29.11
CA ASP A 73 -13.78 -1.67 -28.57
C ASP A 73 -13.79 -0.27 -27.91
N LEU A 74 -13.91 -0.23 -26.59
CA LEU A 74 -14.15 0.98 -25.83
C LEU A 74 -12.86 1.58 -25.28
N THR A 75 -12.59 2.85 -25.59
CA THR A 75 -11.61 3.67 -24.88
C THR A 75 -12.30 4.74 -24.03
N VAL A 76 -12.18 4.60 -22.70
CA VAL A 76 -12.65 5.58 -21.73
C VAL A 76 -11.53 6.56 -21.40
N HIS A 77 -11.61 7.79 -21.90
CA HIS A 77 -10.75 8.88 -21.46
C HIS A 77 -11.25 9.43 -20.13
N VAL A 78 -10.40 9.42 -19.10
CA VAL A 78 -10.69 9.95 -17.76
C VAL A 78 -9.89 11.24 -17.55
N PRO A 79 -10.51 12.42 -17.68
CA PRO A 79 -9.82 13.69 -17.53
C PRO A 79 -9.32 13.92 -16.11
N LYS A 80 -8.35 14.82 -15.96
CA LYS A 80 -7.85 15.26 -14.65
C LYS A 80 -9.01 15.64 -13.71
N GLY A 81 -8.97 15.09 -12.49
CA GLY A 81 -10.01 15.28 -11.49
C GLY A 81 -9.92 14.23 -10.39
N THR A 82 -10.66 14.44 -9.30
CA THR A 82 -10.81 13.42 -8.24
C THR A 82 -12.25 12.92 -8.26
N TYR A 83 -12.43 11.68 -8.70
CA TYR A 83 -13.71 11.00 -8.85
C TYR A 83 -13.91 10.13 -7.60
N VAL A 84 -14.87 10.51 -6.75
CA VAL A 84 -15.14 9.80 -5.50
C VAL A 84 -16.04 8.59 -5.78
N PHE A 85 -15.79 7.50 -5.08
CA PHE A 85 -16.63 6.30 -5.06
C PHE A 85 -17.06 5.97 -3.62
N ASP A 86 -18.25 5.39 -3.51
CA ASP A 86 -18.77 4.74 -2.31
C ASP A 86 -18.68 3.21 -2.45
N ALA A 87 -19.07 2.47 -1.40
CA ALA A 87 -18.99 1.02 -1.43
C ALA A 87 -19.86 0.42 -2.55
N GLY A 88 -19.36 -0.58 -3.27
CA GLY A 88 -20.09 -1.21 -4.37
C GLY A 88 -19.23 -2.07 -5.28
N ASN A 89 -19.82 -2.53 -6.37
CA ASN A 89 -19.14 -3.34 -7.38
C ASN A 89 -19.36 -2.71 -8.75
N ILE A 90 -18.30 -2.62 -9.55
CA ILE A 90 -18.34 -2.13 -10.92
C ILE A 90 -18.03 -3.32 -11.83
N LYS A 91 -19.00 -3.76 -12.62
CA LYS A 91 -18.84 -4.87 -13.55
C LYS A 91 -18.23 -4.37 -14.85
N LEU A 92 -17.16 -5.00 -15.26
CA LEU A 92 -16.50 -4.75 -16.55
C LEU A 92 -17.02 -5.72 -17.61
N HIS A 93 -16.77 -5.39 -18.87
CA HIS A 93 -16.92 -6.26 -20.03
C HIS A 93 -15.60 -6.29 -20.82
N SER A 94 -15.53 -7.13 -21.85
CA SER A 94 -14.34 -7.24 -22.69
C SER A 94 -14.05 -5.96 -23.49
N ASN A 95 -12.82 -5.84 -23.99
CA ASN A 95 -12.37 -4.81 -24.94
C ASN A 95 -12.43 -3.37 -24.42
N ILE A 96 -12.05 -3.15 -23.15
CA ILE A 96 -12.08 -1.81 -22.53
C ILE A 96 -10.66 -1.31 -22.26
N THR A 97 -10.39 -0.07 -22.67
CA THR A 97 -9.19 0.67 -22.29
C THR A 97 -9.55 1.93 -21.51
N PHE A 98 -9.16 2.01 -20.24
CA PHE A 98 -9.23 3.23 -19.45
C PHE A 98 -7.93 4.03 -19.59
N LYS A 99 -8.02 5.26 -20.12
CA LYS A 99 -6.89 6.18 -20.27
C LYS A 99 -7.04 7.37 -19.35
N PHE A 100 -6.21 7.42 -18.30
CA PHE A 100 -6.24 8.49 -17.31
C PHE A 100 -5.28 9.61 -17.68
N ASP A 101 -5.78 10.84 -17.64
CA ASP A 101 -4.92 12.02 -17.65
C ASP A 101 -4.08 12.09 -16.37
N LYS A 102 -2.92 12.72 -16.47
CA LYS A 102 -2.10 13.03 -15.29
C LYS A 102 -2.91 13.83 -14.26
N GLY A 103 -3.10 13.24 -13.08
CA GLY A 103 -3.86 13.83 -11.98
C GLY A 103 -5.36 13.49 -11.98
N ALA A 104 -5.81 12.58 -12.85
CA ALA A 104 -7.06 11.86 -12.67
C ALA A 104 -6.90 10.81 -11.57
N VAL A 105 -7.83 10.79 -10.61
CA VAL A 105 -7.78 9.93 -9.43
C VAL A 105 -9.16 9.37 -9.14
N PHE A 106 -9.26 8.04 -9.07
CA PHE A 106 -10.39 7.36 -8.44
C PHE A 106 -10.11 7.29 -6.94
N ARG A 107 -11.03 7.83 -6.13
CA ARG A 107 -10.84 8.02 -4.70
C ARG A 107 -11.94 7.32 -3.91
N ILE A 108 -11.56 6.53 -2.92
CA ILE A 108 -12.49 5.89 -1.98
C ILE A 108 -12.10 6.21 -0.54
N THR A 109 -13.08 6.54 0.30
CA THR A 109 -12.81 7.01 1.66
C THR A 109 -13.63 6.26 2.70
N SER A 110 -13.30 6.51 3.96
CA SER A 110 -14.16 6.16 5.10
C SER A 110 -14.32 4.65 5.35
N GLY A 111 -13.36 3.83 4.93
CA GLY A 111 -13.41 2.38 5.09
C GLY A 111 -14.29 1.67 4.05
N ASN A 112 -14.81 2.39 3.05
CA ASN A 112 -15.63 1.80 1.99
C ASN A 112 -14.80 0.90 1.08
N ARG A 113 -15.46 -0.03 0.38
CA ARG A 113 -14.84 -0.96 -0.59
C ARG A 113 -15.52 -0.88 -1.95
N VAL A 114 -14.73 -0.71 -3.00
CA VAL A 114 -15.17 -0.91 -4.39
C VAL A 114 -14.40 -2.08 -4.98
N ASN A 115 -15.14 -2.99 -5.64
CA ASN A 115 -14.54 -4.06 -6.42
C ASN A 115 -14.81 -3.78 -7.92
N PHE A 116 -13.75 -3.81 -8.72
CA PHE A 116 -13.85 -3.95 -10.17
C PHE A 116 -13.92 -5.43 -10.49
N VAL A 117 -15.05 -5.84 -11.05
CA VAL A 117 -15.42 -7.23 -11.26
C VAL A 117 -15.17 -7.61 -12.71
N TYR A 118 -14.48 -8.71 -12.92
CA TYR A 118 -14.24 -9.33 -14.22
C TYR A 118 -15.13 -10.59 -14.25
N PRO A 119 -16.37 -10.51 -14.79
CA PRO A 119 -17.31 -11.63 -14.71
C PRO A 119 -16.80 -12.86 -15.46
N SER A 120 -17.13 -14.04 -14.94
CA SER A 120 -16.73 -15.33 -15.50
C SER A 120 -17.93 -16.30 -15.55
N PRO A 121 -18.91 -16.05 -16.43
CA PRO A 121 -20.15 -16.86 -16.46
C PRO A 121 -19.93 -18.32 -16.89
N GLU A 122 -18.79 -18.65 -17.48
CA GLU A 122 -18.45 -19.99 -17.95
C GLU A 122 -17.15 -20.49 -17.31
N ALA A 123 -16.96 -21.81 -17.29
CA ALA A 123 -15.71 -22.42 -16.83
C ALA A 123 -14.66 -22.39 -17.96
N GLY A 124 -13.38 -22.59 -17.61
CA GLY A 124 -12.28 -22.54 -18.57
C GLY A 124 -11.64 -21.16 -18.69
N TYR A 125 -10.44 -21.11 -19.27
CA TYR A 125 -9.68 -19.86 -19.48
C TYR A 125 -10.40 -18.85 -20.39
N ASP A 126 -11.31 -19.30 -21.24
CA ASP A 126 -12.16 -18.44 -22.09
C ASP A 126 -13.49 -18.07 -21.43
N GLY A 127 -13.72 -18.50 -20.18
CA GLY A 127 -14.98 -18.32 -19.50
C GLY A 127 -15.22 -16.93 -18.93
N GLY A 128 -14.19 -16.08 -18.90
CA GLY A 128 -14.22 -14.70 -18.44
C GLY A 128 -14.03 -13.65 -19.53
N ILE A 129 -13.79 -12.41 -19.11
CA ILE A 129 -13.64 -11.27 -20.02
C ILE A 129 -12.20 -11.10 -20.50
N SER A 130 -12.01 -10.44 -21.64
CA SER A 130 -10.71 -10.27 -22.27
C SER A 130 -10.39 -8.82 -22.64
N ASN A 131 -9.11 -8.53 -22.88
CA ASN A 131 -8.64 -7.28 -23.47
C ASN A 131 -8.96 -6.02 -22.63
N VAL A 132 -8.77 -6.08 -21.31
CA VAL A 132 -8.96 -4.92 -20.41
C VAL A 132 -7.62 -4.22 -20.13
N LYS A 133 -7.57 -2.91 -20.32
CA LYS A 133 -6.37 -2.09 -20.14
C LYS A 133 -6.62 -0.91 -19.22
N TRP A 134 -5.75 -0.73 -18.23
CA TRP A 134 -5.68 0.45 -17.38
C TRP A 134 -4.38 1.20 -17.65
N GLU A 135 -4.48 2.43 -18.15
CA GLU A 135 -3.34 3.27 -18.50
C GLU A 135 -3.30 4.53 -17.63
N GLY A 136 -2.30 4.64 -16.76
CA GLY A 136 -2.12 5.82 -15.90
C GLY A 136 -3.13 5.94 -14.76
N ALA A 137 -3.95 4.91 -14.53
CA ALA A 137 -5.01 4.93 -13.53
C ALA A 137 -4.46 5.13 -12.11
N THR A 138 -5.12 5.96 -11.30
CA THR A 138 -4.78 6.13 -9.88
C THR A 138 -5.97 5.73 -9.03
N PHE A 139 -5.83 4.64 -8.27
CA PHE A 139 -6.76 4.14 -7.26
C PHE A 139 -6.26 4.55 -5.88
N GLN A 140 -6.96 5.48 -5.21
CA GLN A 140 -6.50 6.07 -3.96
C GLN A 140 -7.49 5.81 -2.81
N GLY A 141 -7.03 5.10 -1.79
CA GLY A 141 -7.74 4.83 -0.55
C GLY A 141 -7.24 5.69 0.63
N ASP A 142 -7.84 5.49 1.79
CA ASP A 142 -7.32 6.00 3.06
C ASP A 142 -7.39 4.93 4.15
N ASN A 143 -6.56 5.10 5.18
CA ASN A 143 -6.63 4.31 6.40
C ASN A 143 -7.01 5.24 7.56
N THR A 144 -8.27 5.19 7.97
CA THR A 144 -8.82 6.04 9.03
C THR A 144 -9.28 5.21 10.22
N SER A 145 -9.80 5.87 11.26
CA SER A 145 -10.44 5.14 12.36
C SER A 145 -11.69 4.35 11.94
N MET A 146 -12.27 4.63 10.77
CA MET A 146 -13.39 3.88 10.22
C MET A 146 -12.95 2.63 9.44
N GLY A 147 -11.65 2.43 9.28
CA GLY A 147 -11.08 1.32 8.53
C GLY A 147 -10.27 1.76 7.32
N GLN A 148 -9.78 0.76 6.60
CA GLN A 148 -9.06 0.90 5.35
C GLN A 148 -10.06 0.93 4.19
N SER A 149 -10.01 1.96 3.37
CA SER A 149 -10.82 2.07 2.16
C SER A 149 -10.18 1.27 1.02
N VAL A 150 -10.97 0.58 0.21
CA VAL A 150 -10.46 -0.50 -0.65
C VAL A 150 -10.82 -0.32 -2.11
N PHE A 151 -9.84 -0.49 -2.99
CA PHE A 151 -10.06 -0.81 -4.39
C PHE A 151 -9.48 -2.20 -4.67
N THR A 152 -10.34 -3.12 -5.13
CA THR A 152 -9.95 -4.47 -5.54
C THR A 152 -10.19 -4.63 -7.04
N GLN A 153 -9.27 -5.28 -7.74
CA GLN A 153 -9.49 -5.87 -9.07
C GLN A 153 -9.69 -7.37 -8.87
N SER A 154 -10.90 -7.87 -9.10
CA SER A 154 -11.20 -9.31 -8.96
C SER A 154 -11.22 -9.93 -10.34
N VAL A 155 -10.04 -10.34 -10.81
CA VAL A 155 -9.77 -10.81 -12.17
C VAL A 155 -9.94 -12.32 -12.22
N HIS A 156 -10.96 -12.80 -12.93
CA HIS A 156 -11.38 -14.20 -12.92
C HIS A 156 -11.56 -14.73 -14.35
N HIS A 157 -10.89 -15.84 -14.70
CA HIS A 157 -10.83 -16.39 -16.07
C HIS A 157 -10.56 -15.33 -17.15
N ALA A 158 -9.79 -14.29 -16.81
CA ALA A 158 -9.59 -13.18 -17.71
C ALA A 158 -8.30 -13.35 -18.51
N THR A 159 -8.30 -12.85 -19.74
CA THR A 159 -7.14 -12.91 -20.61
C THR A 159 -6.75 -11.55 -21.18
N ASN A 160 -5.46 -11.34 -21.44
CA ASN A 160 -4.89 -10.13 -22.01
C ASN A 160 -5.25 -8.86 -21.20
N ILE A 161 -4.91 -8.88 -19.91
CA ILE A 161 -5.19 -7.77 -18.99
C ILE A 161 -3.92 -6.96 -18.74
N THR A 162 -4.00 -5.64 -18.85
CA THR A 162 -2.86 -4.75 -18.68
C THR A 162 -3.11 -3.66 -17.64
N PHE A 163 -2.17 -3.52 -16.71
CA PHE A 163 -2.05 -2.37 -15.81
C PHE A 163 -0.71 -1.68 -16.10
N ASN A 164 -0.74 -0.51 -16.72
CA ASN A 164 0.47 0.22 -17.12
C ASN A 164 0.49 1.61 -16.52
N LYS A 165 1.58 1.94 -15.81
CA LYS A 165 1.77 3.23 -15.13
C LYS A 165 0.65 3.54 -14.12
N CYS A 166 0.05 2.51 -13.55
CA CYS A 166 -1.01 2.64 -12.56
C CYS A 166 -0.44 2.99 -11.17
N VAL A 167 -1.29 3.57 -10.33
CA VAL A 167 -0.99 3.84 -8.93
C VAL A 167 -2.10 3.23 -8.08
N PHE A 168 -1.70 2.32 -7.19
CA PHE A 168 -2.54 1.73 -6.16
C PHE A 168 -2.07 2.29 -4.81
N ASP A 169 -2.72 3.37 -4.36
CA ASP A 169 -2.26 4.16 -3.22
C ASP A 169 -3.11 3.94 -1.97
N ASN A 170 -2.56 3.17 -1.03
CA ASN A 170 -3.15 2.89 0.28
C ASN A 170 -4.63 2.52 0.18
N ALA A 171 -4.96 1.58 -0.70
CA ALA A 171 -6.30 1.06 -0.96
C ALA A 171 -6.38 -0.48 -0.92
N GLU A 172 -5.39 -1.15 -0.33
CA GLU A 172 -5.37 -2.61 -0.23
C GLU A 172 -6.46 -3.08 0.74
N SER A 173 -7.13 -4.17 0.38
CA SER A 173 -8.07 -4.85 1.27
C SER A 173 -7.36 -5.39 2.51
N PRO A 174 -7.80 -5.06 3.75
CA PRO A 174 -7.21 -5.68 4.95
C PRO A 174 -7.31 -7.21 5.01
N THR A 175 -8.26 -7.77 4.25
CA THR A 175 -8.59 -9.20 4.20
C THR A 175 -8.32 -9.81 2.82
N GLY A 176 -7.68 -9.10 1.90
CA GLY A 176 -7.55 -9.50 0.50
C GLY A 176 -6.44 -8.71 -0.20
N HIS A 177 -6.62 -8.43 -1.48
CA HIS A 177 -5.52 -7.99 -2.35
C HIS A 177 -5.89 -6.68 -3.08
N TYR A 178 -4.93 -6.04 -3.75
CA TYR A 178 -5.26 -5.01 -4.75
C TYR A 178 -5.79 -5.65 -6.02
N ILE A 179 -5.16 -6.77 -6.41
CA ILE A 179 -5.47 -7.53 -7.61
C ILE A 179 -5.50 -9.00 -7.22
N ASP A 180 -6.66 -9.64 -7.35
CA ASP A 180 -6.80 -11.09 -7.35
C ASP A 180 -6.67 -11.54 -8.81
N LEU A 181 -5.74 -12.45 -9.12
CA LEU A 181 -5.65 -13.13 -10.41
C LEU A 181 -6.03 -14.60 -10.20
N ASP A 182 -7.23 -14.98 -10.64
CA ASP A 182 -7.80 -16.30 -10.39
C ASP A 182 -8.08 -16.99 -11.73
N GLY A 183 -7.34 -18.07 -12.02
CA GLY A 183 -7.43 -18.83 -13.29
C GLY A 183 -7.30 -17.96 -14.54
N SER A 184 -6.44 -16.95 -14.51
CA SER A 184 -6.31 -15.94 -15.56
C SER A 184 -4.95 -16.06 -16.29
N HIS A 185 -4.82 -15.50 -17.50
CA HIS A 185 -3.53 -15.51 -18.21
C HIS A 185 -3.28 -14.29 -19.10
N ASP A 186 -2.05 -14.18 -19.61
CA ASP A 186 -1.57 -13.03 -20.40
C ASP A 186 -1.71 -11.69 -19.67
N ILE A 187 -1.25 -11.66 -18.41
CA ILE A 187 -1.41 -10.51 -17.52
C ILE A 187 -0.13 -9.68 -17.48
N ASN A 188 -0.23 -8.39 -17.76
CA ASN A 188 0.90 -7.46 -17.76
C ASN A 188 0.70 -6.33 -16.76
N ILE A 189 1.49 -6.31 -15.69
CA ILE A 189 1.52 -5.25 -14.67
C ILE A 189 2.87 -4.55 -14.75
N THR A 190 2.91 -3.35 -15.30
CA THR A 190 4.18 -2.67 -15.61
C THR A 190 4.22 -1.20 -15.19
N ASN A 191 5.42 -0.75 -14.80
CA ASN A 191 5.73 0.65 -14.47
C ASN A 191 4.79 1.29 -13.43
N SER A 192 4.16 0.46 -12.60
CA SER A 192 3.11 0.83 -11.66
C SER A 192 3.65 0.95 -10.24
N VAL A 193 2.92 1.68 -9.39
CA VAL A 193 3.29 1.92 -8.00
C VAL A 193 2.20 1.41 -7.08
N PHE A 194 2.57 0.56 -6.14
CA PHE A 194 1.72 0.05 -5.06
C PHE A 194 2.22 0.61 -3.74
N THR A 195 1.33 1.20 -2.94
CA THR A 195 1.70 1.73 -1.61
C THR A 195 0.77 1.25 -0.52
N GLY A 196 1.33 1.06 0.67
CA GLY A 196 0.58 0.93 1.90
C GLY A 196 -0.13 -0.41 2.08
N PHE A 197 0.37 -1.18 3.04
CA PHE A 197 -0.20 -2.42 3.53
C PHE A 197 -0.78 -2.24 4.93
N ASN A 198 -2.07 -2.52 5.05
CA ASN A 198 -2.82 -2.43 6.31
C ASN A 198 -3.56 -3.73 6.64
N GLY A 199 -3.10 -4.86 6.07
CA GLY A 199 -3.66 -6.20 6.29
C GLY A 199 -3.72 -6.61 7.77
N SER A 200 -4.84 -7.23 8.14
CA SER A 200 -5.03 -7.85 9.46
C SER A 200 -4.34 -9.22 9.58
N GLN A 201 -3.98 -9.82 8.45
CA GLN A 201 -3.21 -11.06 8.36
C GLN A 201 -1.81 -10.76 7.85
N ASP A 202 -0.86 -11.63 8.22
CA ASP A 202 0.56 -11.41 7.93
C ASP A 202 0.95 -11.81 6.51
N PHE A 203 0.19 -12.69 5.85
CA PHE A 203 0.62 -13.29 4.59
C PHE A 203 0.15 -12.60 3.30
N LYS A 204 -0.78 -11.63 3.31
CA LYS A 204 -1.42 -11.12 2.08
C LYS A 204 -0.49 -10.39 1.10
N GLU A 205 -0.72 -10.58 -0.20
CA GLU A 205 -0.01 -9.90 -1.30
C GLU A 205 -0.83 -8.81 -1.97
N ALA A 206 -0.17 -7.81 -2.54
CA ALA A 206 -0.81 -6.81 -3.39
C ALA A 206 -1.43 -7.46 -4.62
N ILE A 207 -0.70 -8.40 -5.24
CA ILE A 207 -1.10 -9.13 -6.43
C ILE A 207 -1.09 -10.61 -6.07
N GLN A 208 -2.27 -11.17 -5.87
CA GLN A 208 -2.42 -12.60 -5.69
C GLN A 208 -2.36 -13.29 -7.06
N ILE A 209 -1.56 -14.34 -7.17
CA ILE A 209 -1.55 -15.22 -8.34
C ILE A 209 -2.07 -16.56 -7.84
N ASP A 210 -3.31 -16.87 -8.16
CA ASP A 210 -4.05 -17.97 -7.54
C ASP A 210 -4.90 -18.73 -8.58
N TYR A 211 -5.68 -19.68 -8.10
CA TYR A 211 -6.54 -20.55 -8.90
C TYR A 211 -7.95 -19.98 -9.00
N SER A 212 -8.68 -20.36 -10.05
CA SER A 212 -10.12 -20.15 -10.18
C SER A 212 -10.90 -20.83 -9.04
N ASN A 213 -10.95 -20.20 -7.87
CA ASN A 213 -11.60 -20.74 -6.69
C ASN A 213 -12.29 -19.65 -5.86
N LYS A 214 -13.51 -19.94 -5.40
CA LYS A 214 -14.29 -19.06 -4.52
C LYS A 214 -13.55 -18.64 -3.24
N LYS A 215 -12.58 -19.41 -2.77
CA LYS A 215 -11.80 -19.09 -1.56
C LYS A 215 -10.61 -18.17 -1.84
N ALA A 216 -10.13 -18.13 -3.07
CA ALA A 216 -9.03 -17.26 -3.47
C ALA A 216 -9.48 -15.81 -3.64
N MET A 217 -10.67 -15.59 -4.24
CA MET A 217 -11.17 -14.25 -4.55
C MET A 217 -11.50 -13.36 -3.34
N SER A 218 -11.09 -12.08 -3.41
CA SER A 218 -11.52 -11.04 -2.47
C SER A 218 -12.99 -10.64 -2.67
N TYR A 219 -13.54 -10.75 -3.88
CA TYR A 219 -14.96 -10.59 -4.19
C TYR A 219 -15.46 -11.69 -5.13
N LYS A 220 -16.63 -12.24 -4.83
CA LYS A 220 -17.23 -13.37 -5.57
C LYS A 220 -18.45 -12.86 -6.30
N ASN A 221 -18.38 -12.78 -7.62
CA ASN A 221 -19.50 -12.30 -8.43
C ASN A 221 -20.58 -13.39 -8.56
N PRO A 222 -21.86 -13.07 -8.31
CA PRO A 222 -22.94 -14.01 -8.57
C PRO A 222 -23.01 -14.39 -10.06
N GLY A 223 -23.07 -15.69 -10.33
CA GLY A 223 -23.10 -16.26 -11.68
C GLY A 223 -21.76 -16.84 -12.16
N ASP A 224 -20.66 -16.53 -11.47
CA ASP A 224 -19.34 -17.01 -11.88
C ASP A 224 -19.14 -18.52 -11.67
N GLN A 225 -18.43 -19.16 -12.61
CA GLN A 225 -18.00 -20.56 -12.53
C GLN A 225 -16.56 -20.68 -12.04
N TYR A 226 -16.31 -21.69 -11.21
CA TYR A 226 -15.00 -21.90 -10.57
C TYR A 226 -14.56 -23.34 -10.75
N ASP A 227 -13.38 -23.56 -11.31
CA ASP A 227 -12.90 -24.87 -11.76
C ASP A 227 -11.49 -25.24 -11.27
N ASN A 228 -10.87 -24.36 -10.49
CA ASN A 228 -9.49 -24.47 -9.97
C ASN A 228 -8.42 -24.41 -11.05
N LEU A 229 -8.67 -23.84 -12.23
CA LEU A 229 -7.59 -23.58 -13.18
C LEU A 229 -6.55 -22.63 -12.57
N PRO A 230 -5.24 -22.93 -12.71
CA PRO A 230 -4.17 -22.07 -12.23
C PRO A 230 -4.04 -20.80 -13.06
N THR A 231 -3.61 -19.70 -12.46
CA THR A 231 -3.17 -18.52 -13.20
C THR A 231 -1.78 -18.75 -13.82
N TYR A 232 -1.56 -18.30 -15.05
CA TYR A 232 -0.25 -18.39 -15.73
C TYR A 232 0.05 -17.19 -16.64
N ASP A 233 1.28 -17.10 -17.18
CA ASP A 233 1.73 -16.02 -18.07
C ASP A 233 1.54 -14.61 -17.47
N VAL A 234 2.07 -14.43 -16.25
CA VAL A 234 1.97 -13.17 -15.50
C VAL A 234 3.29 -12.42 -15.50
N LYS A 235 3.30 -11.18 -16.00
CA LYS A 235 4.48 -10.31 -16.05
C LYS A 235 4.31 -9.12 -15.13
N VAL A 236 5.02 -9.14 -14.00
CA VAL A 236 5.12 -8.03 -13.04
C VAL A 236 6.50 -7.39 -13.20
N ASN A 237 6.58 -6.33 -14.01
CA ASN A 237 7.86 -5.76 -14.44
C ASN A 237 8.01 -4.26 -14.18
N LYS A 238 9.17 -3.84 -13.68
CA LYS A 238 9.54 -2.43 -13.45
C LYS A 238 8.59 -1.68 -12.50
N ASN A 239 7.90 -2.38 -11.60
CA ASN A 239 6.99 -1.76 -10.63
C ASN A 239 7.72 -1.33 -9.35
N GLN A 240 7.03 -0.55 -8.53
CA GLN A 240 7.47 -0.17 -7.19
C GLN A 240 6.44 -0.53 -6.13
N PHE A 241 6.88 -1.21 -5.07
CA PHE A 241 6.10 -1.52 -3.89
C PHE A 241 6.71 -0.73 -2.73
N LEU A 242 5.98 0.28 -2.25
CA LEU A 242 6.53 1.31 -1.37
C LEU A 242 5.72 1.46 -0.08
N PRO A 243 6.35 1.81 1.05
CA PRO A 243 5.62 2.09 2.27
C PRO A 243 4.92 3.44 2.14
N VAL A 244 3.80 3.63 2.83
CA VAL A 244 3.33 4.99 3.10
C VAL A 244 4.19 5.52 4.23
N SER A 245 4.91 6.61 3.98
CA SER A 245 5.75 7.24 5.00
C SER A 245 5.00 8.34 5.73
N LYS A 246 5.14 8.38 7.07
CA LYS A 246 4.78 9.55 7.87
C LYS A 246 5.69 10.71 7.45
N LYS A 247 5.25 11.95 7.69
CA LYS A 247 6.10 13.16 7.53
C LYS A 247 7.40 13.11 8.34
N SER A 248 7.47 12.28 9.39
CA SER A 248 8.68 12.02 10.18
C SER A 248 9.69 11.09 9.50
N GLY A 249 9.39 10.54 8.33
CA GLY A 249 10.18 9.52 7.63
C GLY A 249 9.93 8.08 8.11
N GLN A 250 9.16 7.89 9.18
CA GLN A 250 8.80 6.54 9.66
C GLN A 250 7.72 5.91 8.80
N VAL A 251 7.73 4.57 8.70
CA VAL A 251 6.65 3.79 8.09
C VAL A 251 5.32 4.11 8.80
N GLN A 252 4.34 4.56 8.02
CA GLN A 252 2.93 4.68 8.42
C GLN A 252 2.25 3.33 8.21
N SER A 253 2.37 2.79 7.01
CA SER A 253 1.99 1.45 6.60
C SER A 253 3.11 0.88 5.72
N TYR A 254 3.35 -0.41 5.83
CA TYR A 254 4.42 -1.10 5.09
C TYR A 254 4.20 -1.02 3.59
N ALA A 255 5.21 -1.33 2.79
CA ALA A 255 4.90 -1.77 1.44
C ALA A 255 4.11 -3.09 1.52
N PRO A 256 3.16 -3.31 0.60
CA PRO A 256 2.54 -4.61 0.47
C PRO A 256 3.54 -5.67 0.01
N ASN A 257 3.31 -6.92 0.42
CA ASN A 257 4.03 -8.04 -0.16
C ASN A 257 3.68 -8.07 -1.66
N PRO A 258 4.64 -8.15 -2.58
CA PRO A 258 4.37 -7.86 -3.99
C PRO A 258 3.50 -8.90 -4.69
N ILE A 259 3.92 -10.17 -4.65
CA ILE A 259 3.29 -11.29 -5.36
C ILE A 259 3.36 -12.56 -4.52
N GLY A 260 2.42 -13.47 -4.73
CA GLY A 260 2.42 -14.77 -4.07
C GLY A 260 1.09 -15.51 -4.18
N GLU A 261 1.04 -16.61 -3.44
CA GLU A 261 -0.06 -17.57 -3.33
C GLU A 261 -0.10 -18.10 -1.89
N HIS A 262 -1.25 -18.64 -1.46
CA HIS A 262 -1.42 -19.22 -0.12
C HIS A 262 -2.01 -20.63 -0.08
N ALA A 263 -2.54 -21.14 -1.19
CA ALA A 263 -3.21 -22.43 -1.23
C ALA A 263 -3.28 -22.99 -2.65
N ILE A 264 -2.97 -24.29 -2.76
CA ILE A 264 -3.27 -25.07 -3.95
C ILE A 264 -4.68 -25.64 -3.81
N TYR A 265 -5.45 -25.57 -4.89
CA TYR A 265 -6.81 -26.10 -4.94
C TYR A 265 -6.88 -27.37 -5.77
N GLY A 266 -7.71 -28.31 -5.30
CA GLY A 266 -7.90 -29.59 -5.99
C GLY A 266 -6.63 -30.44 -6.09
N HIS A 267 -5.61 -30.20 -5.24
CA HIS A 267 -4.30 -30.87 -5.32
C HIS A 267 -3.61 -30.71 -6.68
N GLY A 268 -3.75 -29.54 -7.31
CA GLY A 268 -3.10 -29.26 -8.59
C GLY A 268 -3.61 -30.12 -9.77
N LYS A 269 -4.75 -30.80 -9.63
CA LYS A 269 -5.33 -31.66 -10.70
C LYS A 269 -5.57 -30.92 -12.01
N ALA A 270 -5.86 -29.62 -11.93
CA ALA A 270 -6.07 -28.75 -13.08
C ALA A 270 -4.77 -28.10 -13.59
N GLY A 271 -3.62 -28.52 -13.04
CA GLY A 271 -2.32 -27.87 -13.22
C GLY A 271 -1.92 -27.05 -11.99
N ILE A 272 -0.75 -26.42 -12.07
CA ILE A 272 -0.24 -25.48 -11.07
C ILE A 272 0.06 -24.13 -11.72
N ILE A 273 0.32 -23.11 -10.90
CA ILE A 273 0.72 -21.78 -11.39
C ILE A 273 2.06 -21.87 -12.13
N HIS A 274 2.15 -21.24 -13.30
CA HIS A 274 3.41 -21.21 -14.06
C HIS A 274 3.62 -19.94 -14.90
N ASN A 275 4.82 -19.79 -15.45
CA ASN A 275 5.23 -18.66 -16.30
C ASN A 275 5.05 -17.29 -15.61
N VAL A 276 5.61 -17.14 -14.42
CA VAL A 276 5.51 -15.91 -13.62
C VAL A 276 6.84 -15.15 -13.66
N TYR A 277 6.78 -13.90 -14.11
CA TYR A 277 7.95 -13.03 -14.25
C TYR A 277 7.84 -11.84 -13.30
N PHE A 278 8.57 -11.90 -12.19
CA PHE A 278 8.78 -10.79 -11.27
C PHE A 278 10.14 -10.14 -11.51
N THR A 279 10.18 -9.18 -12.45
CA THR A 279 11.45 -8.65 -12.96
C THR A 279 11.62 -7.15 -12.76
N ASN A 280 12.84 -6.73 -12.41
CA ASN A 280 13.23 -5.31 -12.33
C ASN A 280 12.37 -4.45 -11.39
N ASN A 281 11.70 -5.06 -10.41
CA ASN A 281 10.87 -4.35 -9.46
C ASN A 281 11.69 -3.76 -8.31
N THR A 282 11.14 -2.76 -7.63
CA THR A 282 11.71 -2.22 -6.39
C THR A 282 10.72 -2.39 -5.25
N VAL A 283 11.12 -3.11 -4.21
CA VAL A 283 10.32 -3.35 -3.00
C VAL A 283 11.03 -2.69 -1.82
N VAL A 284 10.34 -1.78 -1.14
CA VAL A 284 10.91 -0.99 -0.04
C VAL A 284 10.09 -1.20 1.21
N ASP A 285 10.72 -1.55 2.34
CA ASP A 285 10.05 -1.67 3.63
C ASP A 285 8.76 -2.54 3.60
N PRO A 286 8.80 -3.76 3.01
CA PRO A 286 7.66 -4.68 3.08
C PRO A 286 7.40 -5.09 4.54
N LYS A 287 6.19 -5.58 4.82
CA LYS A 287 5.84 -6.06 6.15
C LYS A 287 6.77 -7.23 6.55
N PRO A 288 7.48 -7.15 7.69
CA PRO A 288 8.27 -8.28 8.17
C PRO A 288 7.38 -9.45 8.58
N LEU A 289 7.62 -10.64 8.02
CA LEU A 289 6.88 -11.88 8.31
C LEU A 289 7.80 -12.86 9.04
N MET A 290 7.47 -13.28 10.25
CA MET A 290 8.41 -14.05 11.10
C MET A 290 8.06 -15.52 11.27
N ASP A 291 6.79 -15.87 11.06
CA ASP A 291 6.29 -17.22 11.19
C ASP A 291 7.01 -18.18 10.22
N ASP A 292 6.94 -19.47 10.53
CA ASP A 292 7.31 -20.50 9.56
C ASP A 292 6.30 -20.52 8.42
N GLY A 293 6.76 -20.83 7.21
CA GLY A 293 5.87 -20.95 6.06
C GLY A 293 5.47 -19.63 5.38
N VAL A 294 6.04 -18.48 5.77
CA VAL A 294 5.72 -17.16 5.18
C VAL A 294 6.96 -16.37 4.76
N ALA A 295 6.83 -15.53 3.74
CA ALA A 295 7.89 -14.65 3.24
C ALA A 295 7.34 -13.47 2.44
N THR A 296 8.19 -12.50 2.11
CA THR A 296 7.79 -11.35 1.27
C THR A 296 7.37 -11.78 -0.14
N ILE A 297 7.99 -12.82 -0.68
CA ILE A 297 7.52 -13.54 -1.87
C ILE A 297 7.33 -14.99 -1.46
N HIS A 298 6.16 -15.54 -1.70
CA HIS A 298 5.81 -16.90 -1.29
C HIS A 298 4.89 -17.60 -2.28
N PHE A 299 5.19 -18.87 -2.59
CA PHE A 299 4.36 -19.76 -3.40
C PHE A 299 4.34 -21.17 -2.79
N LYS A 300 3.20 -21.86 -2.90
CA LYS A 300 3.02 -23.25 -2.43
C LYS A 300 3.06 -24.29 -3.55
N GLY A 301 2.95 -23.86 -4.81
CA GLY A 301 3.24 -24.68 -5.97
C GLY A 301 3.37 -23.81 -7.21
N ILE A 302 4.59 -23.70 -7.73
CA ILE A 302 4.88 -22.88 -8.91
C ILE A 302 5.96 -23.52 -9.79
N SER A 303 5.89 -23.35 -11.11
CA SER A 303 6.99 -23.64 -12.05
C SER A 303 7.21 -22.48 -12.99
N ASP A 304 8.35 -22.45 -13.68
CA ASP A 304 8.67 -21.37 -14.62
C ASP A 304 8.55 -19.98 -13.93
N LEU A 305 9.34 -19.80 -12.88
CA LEU A 305 9.35 -18.58 -12.07
C LEU A 305 10.65 -17.81 -12.31
N TRP A 306 10.53 -16.51 -12.58
CA TRP A 306 11.66 -15.59 -12.71
C TRP A 306 11.55 -14.44 -11.71
N VAL A 307 12.38 -14.47 -10.68
CA VAL A 307 12.61 -13.36 -9.75
C VAL A 307 13.97 -12.75 -10.11
N THR A 308 13.97 -11.82 -11.08
CA THR A 308 15.23 -11.36 -11.69
C THR A 308 15.42 -9.84 -11.66
N GLY A 309 16.62 -9.39 -11.28
CA GLY A 309 17.01 -7.98 -11.35
C GLY A 309 16.28 -7.06 -10.37
N ASN A 310 15.64 -7.61 -9.33
CA ASN A 310 14.85 -6.84 -8.38
C ASN A 310 15.72 -6.12 -7.33
N LYS A 311 15.15 -5.08 -6.73
CA LYS A 311 15.75 -4.31 -5.63
C LYS A 311 14.89 -4.40 -4.38
N PHE A 312 15.36 -5.15 -3.40
CA PHE A 312 14.75 -5.30 -2.08
C PHE A 312 15.46 -4.41 -1.07
N ILE A 313 14.74 -3.51 -0.40
CA ILE A 313 15.35 -2.46 0.43
C ILE A 313 14.61 -2.34 1.77
N ASN A 314 15.31 -2.51 2.89
CA ASN A 314 14.75 -2.27 4.23
C ASN A 314 15.40 -1.03 4.87
N GLN A 315 14.73 0.12 4.82
CA GLN A 315 15.19 1.37 5.44
C GLN A 315 14.67 1.55 6.86
N HIS A 316 13.44 1.09 7.09
CA HIS A 316 12.67 1.36 8.31
C HIS A 316 11.97 0.11 8.82
N VAL A 317 12.37 -1.07 8.38
CA VAL A 317 11.85 -2.36 8.86
C VAL A 317 13.01 -3.29 9.21
N LEU A 318 12.82 -4.18 10.18
CA LEU A 318 13.89 -5.07 10.64
C LEU A 318 14.09 -6.27 9.68
N GLY A 319 13.08 -6.62 8.87
CA GLY A 319 13.12 -7.72 7.91
C GLY A 319 12.54 -9.03 8.45
N SER A 320 11.96 -9.83 7.54
CA SER A 320 11.25 -11.10 7.75
C SER A 320 12.14 -12.24 8.25
N GLY A 321 11.56 -13.37 8.66
CA GLY A 321 12.24 -14.63 8.90
C GLY A 321 12.88 -15.15 7.62
N ASN A 322 12.04 -15.46 6.63
CA ASN A 322 12.43 -15.75 5.25
C ASN A 322 12.08 -14.56 4.35
N TYR A 323 12.88 -14.30 3.32
CA TYR A 323 12.59 -13.21 2.39
C TYR A 323 11.90 -13.68 1.11
N ILE A 324 12.35 -14.81 0.55
CA ILE A 324 11.69 -15.58 -0.51
C ILE A 324 11.51 -17.00 0.02
N TYR A 325 10.30 -17.54 -0.09
CA TYR A 325 9.97 -18.90 0.31
C TYR A 325 9.22 -19.62 -0.80
N LEU A 326 9.84 -20.65 -1.37
CA LEU A 326 9.19 -21.51 -2.34
C LEU A 326 8.97 -22.85 -1.68
N TYR A 327 7.71 -23.26 -1.60
CA TYR A 327 7.30 -24.51 -1.01
C TYR A 327 6.69 -25.37 -2.10
N ASN A 328 7.11 -26.63 -2.21
CA ASN A 328 6.37 -27.63 -2.95
C ASN A 328 5.45 -28.38 -1.99
N SER A 329 4.15 -28.05 -2.00
CA SER A 329 3.18 -28.71 -1.11
C SER A 329 2.57 -29.99 -1.68
N GLU A 330 2.78 -30.29 -2.96
CA GLU A 330 2.19 -31.45 -3.62
C GLU A 330 3.29 -32.48 -3.97
N PRO A 331 3.36 -33.62 -3.27
CA PRO A 331 4.43 -34.61 -3.49
C PRO A 331 4.41 -35.20 -4.91
N ASP A 332 3.24 -35.28 -5.53
CA ASP A 332 3.06 -35.82 -6.89
C ASP A 332 3.45 -34.81 -7.98
N TYR A 333 3.74 -33.56 -7.62
CA TYR A 333 4.14 -32.51 -8.54
C TYR A 333 5.60 -32.14 -8.34
N LYS A 334 6.34 -31.91 -9.43
CA LYS A 334 7.73 -31.43 -9.38
C LYS A 334 7.78 -29.98 -9.82
N MET A 335 8.11 -29.09 -8.90
CA MET A 335 8.38 -27.70 -9.25
C MET A 335 9.66 -27.62 -10.08
N THR A 336 9.61 -26.90 -11.21
CA THR A 336 10.76 -26.82 -12.10
C THR A 336 10.98 -25.41 -12.66
N ASN A 337 12.19 -25.17 -13.17
CA ASN A 337 12.61 -23.92 -13.80
C ASN A 337 12.41 -22.69 -12.89
N LEU A 338 13.09 -22.72 -11.75
CA LEU A 338 13.01 -21.69 -10.71
C LEU A 338 14.24 -20.79 -10.76
N ASN A 339 14.06 -19.54 -11.16
CA ASN A 339 15.15 -18.61 -11.46
C ASN A 339 15.12 -17.40 -10.51
N ILE A 340 16.12 -17.28 -9.62
CA ILE A 340 16.28 -16.15 -8.70
C ILE A 340 17.64 -15.51 -8.96
N GLU A 341 17.67 -14.51 -9.85
CA GLU A 341 18.91 -14.05 -10.45
C GLU A 341 19.13 -12.53 -10.34
N ASP A 342 20.38 -12.13 -10.12
CA ASP A 342 20.82 -10.73 -10.18
C ASP A 342 20.01 -9.74 -9.30
N ASN A 343 19.41 -10.23 -8.22
CA ASN A 343 18.67 -9.39 -7.29
C ASN A 343 19.63 -8.69 -6.32
N THR A 344 19.20 -7.52 -5.85
CA THR A 344 19.92 -6.76 -4.82
C THR A 344 19.09 -6.65 -3.55
N PHE A 345 19.72 -6.96 -2.41
CA PHE A 345 19.13 -6.85 -1.09
C PHE A 345 19.92 -5.80 -0.30
N THR A 346 19.28 -4.68 0.04
CA THR A 346 19.93 -3.56 0.74
C THR A 346 19.32 -3.37 2.12
N ASN A 347 20.16 -3.49 3.15
CA ASN A 347 19.79 -3.49 4.58
C ASN A 347 18.75 -4.56 4.95
N VAL A 348 18.55 -5.57 4.11
CA VAL A 348 17.66 -6.69 4.40
C VAL A 348 18.41 -7.61 5.35
N ASN A 349 17.86 -7.82 6.56
CA ASN A 349 18.50 -8.62 7.62
C ASN A 349 17.51 -9.71 8.07
N PRO A 350 17.32 -10.78 7.28
CA PRO A 350 16.40 -11.84 7.67
C PRO A 350 16.91 -12.56 8.92
N THR A 351 16.01 -13.06 9.77
CA THR A 351 16.42 -13.81 10.97
C THR A 351 16.70 -15.28 10.68
N LYS A 352 16.22 -15.82 9.55
CA LYS A 352 16.47 -17.19 9.10
C LYS A 352 17.34 -17.17 7.83
N GLN A 353 16.74 -17.08 6.64
CA GLN A 353 17.45 -17.09 5.35
C GLN A 353 16.89 -16.08 4.35
N TYR A 354 17.67 -15.73 3.32
CA TYR A 354 17.16 -14.91 2.22
C TYR A 354 16.22 -15.71 1.33
N ILE A 355 16.61 -16.93 0.96
CA ILE A 355 15.84 -17.83 0.12
C ILE A 355 15.71 -19.17 0.87
N PHE A 356 14.48 -19.66 0.98
CA PHE A 356 14.19 -21.00 1.49
C PHE A 356 13.44 -21.81 0.43
N LEU A 357 13.98 -22.98 0.11
CA LEU A 357 13.38 -23.97 -0.79
C LEU A 357 12.91 -25.15 0.05
N ASP A 358 11.62 -25.43 0.06
CA ASP A 358 11.02 -26.38 0.98
C ASP A 358 10.06 -27.31 0.26
N SER A 359 9.80 -28.45 0.84
CA SER A 359 8.94 -29.46 0.24
C SER A 359 8.37 -30.40 1.27
N SER A 360 7.14 -30.84 1.02
CA SER A 360 6.49 -31.90 1.80
C SER A 360 7.17 -33.26 1.61
N ASP A 361 7.83 -33.47 0.46
CA ASP A 361 8.60 -34.67 0.13
C ASP A 361 10.09 -34.36 0.01
N SER A 362 10.93 -35.17 0.65
CA SER A 362 12.39 -35.04 0.63
C SER A 362 13.07 -35.59 -0.63
N ASP A 363 12.35 -36.35 -1.48
CA ASP A 363 12.91 -36.99 -2.67
C ASP A 363 12.96 -36.04 -3.89
N ASN A 364 13.91 -35.11 -3.83
CA ASN A 364 14.25 -34.07 -4.83
C ASN A 364 13.04 -33.45 -5.59
N PRO A 365 12.26 -32.61 -4.90
CA PRO A 365 10.96 -32.09 -5.32
C PRO A 365 11.05 -30.85 -6.23
N MET A 366 12.26 -30.33 -6.43
CA MET A 366 12.51 -29.15 -7.27
C MET A 366 13.67 -29.40 -8.23
N THR A 367 13.44 -29.19 -9.52
CA THR A 367 14.43 -29.34 -10.60
C THR A 367 14.67 -28.02 -11.32
N ASP A 368 15.76 -27.92 -12.09
CA ASP A 368 16.14 -26.72 -12.85
C ASP A 368 16.10 -25.42 -12.02
N VAL A 369 16.80 -25.43 -10.89
CA VAL A 369 16.85 -24.29 -9.97
C VAL A 369 18.12 -23.48 -10.21
N THR A 370 17.97 -22.22 -10.63
CA THR A 370 19.06 -21.27 -10.82
C THR A 370 18.98 -20.13 -9.81
N ILE A 371 19.96 -20.05 -8.90
CA ILE A 371 20.09 -18.94 -7.95
C ILE A 371 21.49 -18.35 -8.12
N THR A 372 21.61 -17.28 -8.91
CA THR A 372 22.93 -16.70 -9.22
C THR A 372 23.00 -15.18 -9.25
N GLY A 373 24.19 -14.63 -9.06
CA GLY A 373 24.47 -13.19 -9.23
C GLY A 373 23.87 -12.27 -8.16
N ASN A 374 23.16 -12.81 -7.16
CA ASN A 374 22.47 -12.02 -6.16
C ASN A 374 23.45 -11.34 -5.18
N LYS A 375 23.13 -10.10 -4.79
CA LYS A 375 24.01 -9.25 -3.97
C LYS A 375 23.29 -8.72 -2.75
N VAL A 376 23.83 -9.03 -1.58
CA VAL A 376 23.31 -8.57 -0.28
C VAL A 376 24.27 -7.58 0.36
N THR A 377 23.70 -6.48 0.85
CA THR A 377 24.35 -5.57 1.81
C THR A 377 23.55 -5.59 3.11
N THR A 378 24.15 -6.13 4.17
CA THR A 378 23.48 -6.41 5.45
C THR A 378 24.19 -5.72 6.61
N GLN A 379 23.45 -5.39 7.66
CA GLN A 379 23.99 -4.83 8.91
C GLN A 379 24.49 -5.94 9.86
N LYS A 380 23.95 -7.15 9.73
CA LYS A 380 24.26 -8.32 10.58
C LYS A 380 24.67 -9.53 9.74
N LYS A 381 25.67 -10.27 10.21
CA LYS A 381 26.01 -11.60 9.68
C LYS A 381 25.19 -12.66 10.42
N GLY A 382 24.90 -13.79 9.79
CA GLY A 382 24.24 -14.93 10.44
C GLY A 382 23.24 -15.67 9.55
N ALA A 383 22.52 -14.94 8.68
CA ALA A 383 21.59 -15.57 7.75
C ALA A 383 22.31 -16.17 6.53
N SER A 384 21.99 -17.41 6.20
CA SER A 384 22.42 -18.06 4.95
C SER A 384 21.71 -17.44 3.76
N PHE A 385 22.38 -17.42 2.60
CA PHE A 385 21.74 -16.93 1.37
C PHE A 385 20.62 -17.89 0.90
N VAL A 386 20.94 -19.18 0.76
CA VAL A 386 19.97 -20.24 0.44
C VAL A 386 20.00 -21.29 1.54
N LYS A 387 18.83 -21.82 1.88
CA LYS A 387 18.65 -23.07 2.63
C LYS A 387 17.55 -23.90 1.99
N SER A 388 17.56 -25.20 2.29
CA SER A 388 16.50 -26.13 1.93
C SER A 388 16.34 -27.24 2.97
N ASN A 389 15.21 -27.96 2.93
CA ASN A 389 15.00 -29.19 3.71
C ASN A 389 15.36 -30.47 2.93
N PHE A 390 15.67 -30.38 1.65
CA PHE A 390 16.18 -31.47 0.79
C PHE A 390 17.57 -31.14 0.24
N ALA A 391 18.25 -32.12 -0.36
CA ALA A 391 19.59 -31.94 -0.91
C ALA A 391 19.58 -31.04 -2.17
N LEU A 392 20.34 -29.94 -2.15
CA LEU A 392 20.56 -29.07 -3.31
C LEU A 392 21.70 -29.60 -4.17
N THR A 393 21.54 -30.83 -4.65
CA THR A 393 22.56 -31.59 -5.36
C THR A 393 21.98 -32.10 -6.68
N GLY A 394 22.73 -31.99 -7.78
CA GLY A 394 22.31 -32.44 -9.10
C GLY A 394 22.67 -31.43 -10.18
N ASP A 395 22.81 -31.91 -11.42
CA ASP A 395 23.29 -31.10 -12.55
C ASP A 395 22.35 -29.94 -12.92
N SER A 396 21.06 -30.07 -12.58
CA SER A 396 20.02 -29.06 -12.78
C SER A 396 19.97 -27.99 -11.68
N ILE A 397 20.79 -28.09 -10.63
CA ILE A 397 20.79 -27.14 -9.51
C ILE A 397 22.03 -26.24 -9.60
N LYS A 398 21.83 -24.97 -9.91
CA LYS A 398 22.90 -23.98 -10.09
C LYS A 398 22.81 -22.86 -9.06
N ILE A 399 23.59 -22.99 -7.99
CA ILE A 399 23.70 -21.97 -6.94
C ILE A 399 25.13 -21.42 -6.92
N ALA A 400 25.33 -20.23 -7.50
CA ALA A 400 26.68 -19.68 -7.66
C ALA A 400 26.69 -18.15 -7.63
N LYS A 401 27.85 -17.54 -7.32
CA LYS A 401 28.07 -16.08 -7.42
C LYS A 401 27.12 -15.20 -6.57
N ASN A 402 26.50 -15.76 -5.53
CA ASN A 402 25.72 -15.02 -4.56
C ASN A 402 26.64 -14.44 -3.47
N THR A 403 26.45 -13.17 -3.10
CA THR A 403 27.37 -12.49 -2.17
C THR A 403 26.64 -11.83 -1.01
N ILE A 404 27.19 -11.99 0.21
CA ILE A 404 26.73 -11.29 1.41
C ILE A 404 27.84 -10.40 1.95
N LYS A 405 27.65 -9.08 1.87
CA LYS A 405 28.58 -8.09 2.40
C LYS A 405 28.02 -7.40 3.63
N LYS A 406 28.73 -7.47 4.76
CA LYS A 406 28.40 -6.69 5.96
C LYS A 406 28.80 -5.23 5.73
N THR A 407 27.86 -4.30 5.85
CA THR A 407 28.09 -2.86 5.71
C THR A 407 27.28 -2.09 6.76
N LYS A 408 27.66 -0.83 7.01
CA LYS A 408 26.80 0.10 7.77
C LYS A 408 25.47 0.30 7.04
N PRO A 409 24.39 0.71 7.75
CA PRO A 409 23.10 1.01 7.13
C PRO A 409 23.27 1.96 5.94
N LYS A 410 22.82 1.52 4.75
CA LYS A 410 22.88 2.31 3.53
C LYS A 410 21.55 3.04 3.33
N LYS A 411 21.52 4.36 3.48
CA LYS A 411 20.36 5.15 3.09
C LYS A 411 20.19 5.07 1.57
N THR A 412 19.02 4.65 1.11
CA THR A 412 18.72 4.53 -0.32
C THR A 412 17.57 5.46 -0.65
N THR A 413 17.75 6.43 -1.52
CA THR A 413 16.62 7.26 -1.96
C THR A 413 15.93 6.54 -3.11
N VAL A 414 14.65 6.23 -2.95
CA VAL A 414 13.80 5.68 -4.02
C VAL A 414 12.81 6.77 -4.42
N SER A 415 12.93 7.28 -5.64
CA SER A 415 11.95 8.19 -6.22
C SER A 415 10.76 7.39 -6.74
N THR A 416 9.54 7.86 -6.43
CA THR A 416 8.31 7.25 -6.97
C THR A 416 8.27 7.46 -8.49
N GLN A 417 8.04 6.38 -9.26
CA GLN A 417 7.93 6.42 -10.72
C GLN A 417 6.70 7.21 -11.17
N GLN A 418 5.63 7.13 -10.37
CA GLN A 418 4.39 7.89 -10.57
C GLN A 418 4.20 8.91 -9.45
N THR A 419 3.54 10.02 -9.76
CA THR A 419 3.26 11.08 -8.78
C THR A 419 2.04 10.71 -7.93
N ILE A 420 2.24 10.47 -6.64
CA ILE A 420 1.15 10.27 -5.70
C ILE A 420 0.70 11.63 -5.17
N THR A 421 -0.45 12.11 -5.62
CA THR A 421 -0.99 13.40 -5.19
C THR A 421 -1.90 13.20 -3.97
N ASN A 422 -1.54 13.81 -2.84
CA ASN A 422 -2.43 13.86 -1.67
C ASN A 422 -3.62 14.78 -1.97
N THR A 423 -4.78 14.22 -2.26
CA THR A 423 -6.01 14.97 -2.45
C THR A 423 -6.58 15.38 -1.09
N SER A 424 -6.97 16.66 -0.93
CA SER A 424 -7.45 17.22 0.34
C SER A 424 -8.82 17.86 0.17
N VAL A 425 -9.62 17.84 1.24
CA VAL A 425 -10.87 18.60 1.40
C VAL A 425 -10.63 19.78 2.38
N SER A 426 -10.87 21.04 1.96
CA SER A 426 -10.25 22.30 2.49
C SER A 426 -11.06 23.12 3.54
N ASN A 427 -10.39 24.03 4.33
CA ASN A 427 -10.84 25.39 4.80
C ASN A 427 -9.75 26.24 5.60
N SER A 428 -9.52 27.56 5.34
CA SER A 428 -8.67 28.50 6.20
C SER A 428 -8.80 30.06 5.96
N THR A 429 -8.38 30.96 6.93
CA THR A 429 -8.10 32.45 6.82
C THR A 429 -7.17 33.09 7.95
N SER A 430 -6.61 34.34 7.84
CA SER A 430 -5.50 34.97 8.67
C SER A 430 -5.69 36.44 9.26
N GLN A 431 -4.80 36.96 10.16
CA GLN A 431 -4.85 38.28 10.90
C GLN A 431 -3.45 38.96 11.18
N LYS A 432 -3.34 40.31 11.28
CA LYS A 432 -2.14 41.16 11.65
C LYS A 432 -1.87 41.34 13.18
N LEU A 433 -0.60 41.55 13.61
CA LEU A 433 -0.08 41.55 15.02
C LEU A 433 0.60 42.88 15.48
N LYS A 434 0.64 43.19 16.80
CA LYS A 434 1.27 44.40 17.40
C LYS A 434 2.68 44.14 17.98
N LYS A 435 3.51 45.17 18.22
CA LYS A 435 4.82 45.05 18.91
C LYS A 435 4.67 45.34 20.42
N ARG A 436 5.35 44.60 21.32
CA ARG A 436 5.25 44.73 22.81
C ARG A 436 6.60 44.52 23.51
N LYS A 437 6.81 45.14 24.68
CA LYS A 437 8.01 44.94 25.54
C LYS A 437 7.91 43.65 26.37
N GLN A 438 9.06 43.10 26.78
CA GLN A 438 9.17 41.92 27.65
C GLN A 438 8.98 42.31 29.12
N THR A 439 8.29 41.46 29.90
CA THR A 439 8.02 41.65 31.33
C THR A 439 8.36 40.42 32.19
N ASN A 440 8.53 39.22 31.61
CA ASN A 440 9.01 38.06 32.35
C ASN A 440 10.51 38.23 32.65
N LYS A 441 10.89 38.00 33.91
CA LYS A 441 12.28 37.96 34.40
C LYS A 441 12.88 36.56 34.23
N SER A 442 12.06 35.51 34.38
CA SER A 442 12.48 34.12 34.16
C SER A 442 11.58 33.39 33.17
N GLU A 443 12.20 32.72 32.19
CA GLU A 443 11.54 31.84 31.23
C GLU A 443 12.42 30.61 30.94
N LYS A 444 11.98 29.42 31.34
CA LYS A 444 12.65 28.15 31.01
C LYS A 444 11.81 27.35 30.03
N TYR A 445 12.40 26.98 28.91
CA TYR A 445 11.73 26.26 27.83
C TYR A 445 12.21 24.82 27.73
N TYR A 446 11.28 23.93 27.43
CA TYR A 446 11.55 22.51 27.22
C TYR A 446 10.90 22.09 25.90
N SER A 447 11.69 21.47 25.04
CA SER A 447 11.23 20.90 23.78
C SER A 447 10.93 19.41 23.93
N GLY A 448 9.95 18.96 23.16
CA GLY A 448 9.76 17.55 22.87
C GLY A 448 9.37 17.35 21.42
N LEU A 449 8.90 16.15 21.11
CA LEU A 449 8.47 15.82 19.76
C LEU A 449 7.28 16.64 19.33
N ALA A 450 7.33 17.16 18.10
CA ALA A 450 6.29 18.02 17.58
C ALA A 450 4.95 17.31 17.34
N THR A 451 4.95 15.99 17.31
CA THR A 451 3.75 15.17 17.10
C THR A 451 2.99 14.90 18.38
N GLN A 452 3.51 15.30 19.55
CA GLN A 452 2.80 15.12 20.80
C GLN A 452 1.51 15.94 20.83
N HIS A 453 0.58 15.59 21.70
CA HIS A 453 -0.73 16.22 21.75
C HIS A 453 -1.36 16.18 23.15
N ALA A 454 -2.37 17.03 23.32
CA ALA A 454 -3.30 17.00 24.44
C ALA A 454 -4.71 17.36 23.93
N GLN A 455 -5.72 17.23 24.80
CA GLN A 455 -7.02 17.82 24.54
C GLN A 455 -7.15 19.19 25.16
N LEU A 456 -8.03 20.00 24.59
CA LEU A 456 -8.57 21.17 25.27
C LEU A 456 -9.46 20.72 26.45
N ALA A 457 -9.20 21.26 27.64
CA ALA A 457 -9.98 21.01 28.86
C ALA A 457 -11.39 21.64 28.74
N SER A 458 -12.38 21.20 29.53
CA SER A 458 -13.78 21.69 29.45
C SER A 458 -13.90 23.23 29.39
N LYS A 459 -13.11 23.93 30.20
CA LYS A 459 -13.05 25.40 30.29
C LYS A 459 -12.12 26.09 29.28
N TYR A 460 -11.65 25.41 28.23
CA TYR A 460 -10.67 25.98 27.29
C TYR A 460 -11.10 27.30 26.65
N LYS A 461 -12.41 27.50 26.45
CA LYS A 461 -12.98 28.70 25.81
C LYS A 461 -12.74 29.98 26.63
N THR A 462 -12.46 29.86 27.93
CA THR A 462 -12.12 31.01 28.79
C THR A 462 -10.66 31.45 28.63
N TYR A 463 -9.85 30.67 27.92
CA TYR A 463 -8.45 30.98 27.69
C TYR A 463 -8.24 31.66 26.35
N SER A 464 -7.34 32.64 26.34
CA SER A 464 -6.81 33.23 25.11
C SER A 464 -5.64 32.39 24.57
N VAL A 465 -5.46 32.44 23.26
CA VAL A 465 -4.25 31.94 22.58
C VAL A 465 -3.33 33.10 22.21
N TYR A 466 -2.02 32.85 22.24
CA TYR A 466 -1.00 33.88 22.08
C TYR A 466 0.02 33.52 21.00
N ASN A 467 0.72 34.50 20.40
CA ASN A 467 1.86 34.22 19.51
C ASN A 467 3.15 33.83 20.28
N HIS A 468 3.32 34.35 21.49
CA HIS A 468 4.38 34.04 22.46
C HIS A 468 3.77 33.87 23.86
N ILE A 469 4.48 33.26 24.81
CA ILE A 469 4.00 33.23 26.20
C ILE A 469 3.80 34.66 26.71
N ARG A 470 2.75 34.87 27.51
CA ARG A 470 2.44 36.21 28.02
C ARG A 470 3.62 36.74 28.83
N GLY A 471 4.04 37.96 28.55
CA GLY A 471 5.19 38.60 29.16
C GLY A 471 6.51 38.41 28.41
N HIS A 472 6.56 37.60 27.36
CA HIS A 472 7.72 37.54 26.45
C HIS A 472 7.76 38.75 25.49
N LYS A 473 8.93 39.14 24.96
CA LYS A 473 9.00 40.25 23.98
C LYS A 473 8.03 40.02 22.79
N ASN A 474 7.28 41.05 22.40
CA ASN A 474 6.29 41.01 21.30
C ASN A 474 5.15 39.99 21.44
N TRP A 475 4.80 39.62 22.67
CA TRP A 475 3.61 38.80 22.92
C TRP A 475 2.32 39.52 22.49
N ASN A 476 1.36 38.77 21.96
CA ASN A 476 0.06 39.25 21.52
C ASN A 476 -0.98 38.17 21.76
N ILE A 477 -2.17 38.61 22.18
CA ILE A 477 -3.38 37.79 22.12
C ILE A 477 -3.79 37.73 20.65
N LEU A 478 -4.04 36.51 20.16
CA LEU A 478 -4.50 36.28 18.80
C LEU A 478 -6.03 36.23 18.79
N LYS A 479 -6.69 36.91 17.83
CA LYS A 479 -8.12 36.67 17.63
C LYS A 479 -8.27 35.25 17.11
N PHE A 480 -8.99 34.43 17.86
CA PHE A 480 -9.19 33.04 17.54
C PHE A 480 -10.66 32.69 17.77
N ASN A 481 -11.32 32.23 16.71
CA ASN A 481 -12.70 31.80 16.82
C ASN A 481 -12.74 30.37 17.36
N TRP A 482 -12.98 30.20 18.65
CA TRP A 482 -13.14 28.87 19.25
C TRP A 482 -14.31 28.06 18.66
N LYS A 483 -15.25 28.69 17.96
CA LYS A 483 -16.32 27.97 17.23
C LYS A 483 -15.80 27.33 15.93
N SER A 484 -14.67 27.79 15.38
CA SER A 484 -14.15 27.28 14.09
C SER A 484 -13.34 26.00 14.22
N ILE A 485 -13.04 25.53 15.44
CA ILE A 485 -12.31 24.28 15.64
C ILE A 485 -13.25 23.08 15.60
N LYS A 486 -12.97 22.16 14.68
CA LYS A 486 -13.71 20.90 14.52
C LYS A 486 -13.24 19.81 15.50
N SER A 487 -12.10 20.01 16.16
CA SER A 487 -11.51 19.05 17.10
C SER A 487 -10.99 19.74 18.34
N LYS A 488 -11.17 19.09 19.51
CA LYS A 488 -10.56 19.51 20.78
C LYS A 488 -9.10 19.07 20.91
N ARG A 489 -8.59 18.24 20.00
CA ARG A 489 -7.20 17.78 20.03
C ARG A 489 -6.28 18.89 19.52
N VAL A 490 -5.20 19.15 20.25
CA VAL A 490 -4.15 20.09 19.88
C VAL A 490 -2.78 19.43 19.98
N TYR A 491 -1.88 19.78 19.07
CA TYR A 491 -0.52 19.24 19.01
C TYR A 491 0.46 20.14 19.75
N ILE A 492 1.33 19.55 20.56
CA ILE A 492 2.26 20.21 21.46
C ILE A 492 3.68 19.84 21.09
N ASP A 493 4.55 20.83 21.01
CA ASP A 493 5.98 20.62 20.70
C ASP A 493 6.93 21.30 21.71
N MET A 494 6.41 22.20 22.54
CA MET A 494 7.15 22.88 23.59
C MET A 494 6.28 23.15 24.82
N ARG A 495 6.95 23.21 25.98
CA ARG A 495 6.40 23.77 27.22
C ARG A 495 7.35 24.81 27.80
N ALA A 496 6.81 25.73 28.57
CA ALA A 496 7.60 26.73 29.28
C ALA A 496 7.14 26.86 30.74
N ASN A 497 8.12 27.07 31.62
CA ASN A 497 7.90 27.56 32.97
C ASN A 497 8.37 29.01 33.00
N ALA A 498 7.46 29.95 33.24
CA ALA A 498 7.77 31.38 33.34
C ALA A 498 7.11 31.99 34.56
N ASP A 499 7.46 33.22 34.91
CA ASP A 499 6.85 33.97 36.03
C ASP A 499 5.32 34.03 35.90
N THR A 500 4.82 34.09 34.65
CA THR A 500 3.38 34.12 34.38
C THR A 500 2.72 32.74 34.43
N GLY A 501 3.45 31.66 34.68
CA GLY A 501 2.96 30.31 34.93
C GLY A 501 3.49 29.24 33.96
N LYS A 502 2.76 28.11 33.89
CA LYS A 502 3.08 26.98 33.01
C LYS A 502 2.36 27.12 31.67
N TRP A 503 3.13 27.06 30.58
CA TRP A 503 2.66 27.29 29.22
C TRP A 503 2.97 26.11 28.31
N TYR A 504 2.16 25.95 27.27
CA TYR A 504 2.38 24.99 26.20
C TYR A 504 2.19 25.65 24.85
N ARG A 505 3.05 25.29 23.90
CA ARG A 505 2.92 25.71 22.51
C ARG A 505 2.07 24.69 21.77
N ILE A 506 0.94 25.13 21.25
CA ILE A 506 -0.07 24.31 20.59
C ILE A 506 -0.18 24.62 19.10
N ARG A 507 -0.65 23.63 18.33
CA ARG A 507 -1.13 23.77 16.95
C ARG A 507 -2.44 23.01 16.82
N PHE A 508 -3.36 23.54 16.04
CA PHE A 508 -4.64 22.87 15.73
C PHE A 508 -4.52 21.83 14.60
N SER A 509 -3.31 21.66 14.05
CA SER A 509 -2.98 20.65 13.06
C SER A 509 -1.65 19.98 13.39
N LYS A 510 -1.51 18.72 12.99
CA LYS A 510 -0.32 17.88 13.22
C LYS A 510 0.92 18.41 12.49
N SER A 511 0.73 19.21 11.43
CA SER A 511 1.83 19.76 10.64
C SER A 511 2.80 20.57 11.51
N ALA A 512 4.10 20.28 11.41
CA ALA A 512 5.15 20.99 12.15
C ALA A 512 5.14 22.51 11.89
N ASN A 513 4.72 22.87 10.67
CA ASN A 513 4.63 24.23 10.15
C ASN A 513 3.24 24.85 10.33
N ALA A 514 2.27 24.13 10.90
CA ALA A 514 0.97 24.73 11.22
C ALA A 514 1.15 25.91 12.17
N LYS A 515 0.21 26.86 12.10
CA LYS A 515 0.24 28.06 12.93
C LYS A 515 0.33 27.68 14.40
N LYS A 516 1.35 28.23 15.06
CA LYS A 516 1.69 27.97 16.46
C LYS A 516 1.04 29.01 17.34
N TYR A 517 0.55 28.55 18.48
CA TYR A 517 -0.05 29.37 19.52
C TYR A 517 0.55 28.98 20.86
N TRP A 518 0.59 29.87 21.82
CA TRP A 518 0.86 29.56 23.22
C TRP A 518 -0.43 29.64 24.03
N ILE A 519 -0.61 28.71 24.97
CA ILE A 519 -1.75 28.65 25.87
C ILE A 519 -1.31 28.20 27.27
N ARG A 520 -2.09 28.55 28.30
CA ARG A 520 -1.83 28.14 29.69
C ARG A 520 -2.12 26.65 29.90
N LYS A 521 -1.38 25.98 30.78
CA LYS A 521 -1.59 24.57 31.16
C LYS A 521 -3.05 24.25 31.48
N GLY A 522 -3.75 25.12 32.21
CA GLY A 522 -5.13 24.91 32.65
C GLY A 522 -6.17 24.82 31.51
N ALA A 523 -5.79 25.21 30.29
CA ALA A 523 -6.61 25.03 29.09
C ALA A 523 -6.50 23.62 28.49
N LEU A 524 -5.58 22.78 28.99
CA LEU A 524 -5.26 21.48 28.44
C LEU A 524 -5.58 20.36 29.43
N LYS A 525 -6.11 19.26 28.90
CA LYS A 525 -6.25 17.97 29.57
C LYS A 525 -5.25 17.01 28.91
N PHE A 526 -4.30 16.55 29.71
CA PHE A 526 -3.30 15.56 29.30
C PHE A 526 -3.80 14.15 29.59
N ASP A 527 -3.16 13.20 28.93
CA ASP A 527 -3.41 11.78 29.13
C ASP A 527 -2.90 11.32 30.50
N THR A 528 -3.45 10.22 30.98
CA THR A 528 -3.05 9.61 32.25
C THR A 528 -2.13 8.42 32.00
N PHE A 529 -1.19 8.19 32.91
CA PHE A 529 -0.18 7.14 32.78
C PHE A 529 -0.19 6.33 34.08
N LYS A 530 -0.49 5.04 33.96
CA LYS A 530 -0.36 4.07 35.07
C LYS A 530 0.83 3.19 34.78
N SER A 531 1.82 3.20 35.68
CA SER A 531 3.07 2.43 35.55
C SER A 531 3.05 1.27 36.52
N GLU A 532 3.62 0.14 36.09
CA GLU A 532 3.87 -1.04 36.92
C GLU A 532 5.19 -1.71 36.49
N THR A 533 5.81 -2.43 37.41
CA THR A 533 6.92 -3.35 37.08
C THR A 533 6.39 -4.47 36.20
N TYR A 534 7.14 -4.86 35.19
CA TYR A 534 6.70 -5.84 34.20
C TYR A 534 7.89 -6.54 33.58
N ASP A 535 8.33 -7.63 34.22
CA ASP A 535 9.51 -8.41 33.84
C ASP A 535 9.15 -9.52 32.84
N ARG A 536 9.36 -9.26 31.55
CA ARG A 536 9.08 -10.20 30.44
C ARG A 536 10.02 -9.95 29.28
N GLU A 537 10.30 -10.99 28.49
CA GLU A 537 11.04 -10.87 27.24
C GLU A 537 10.10 -10.82 26.03
N PHE A 538 10.38 -9.94 25.07
CA PHE A 538 9.66 -9.88 23.80
C PHE A 538 10.61 -9.65 22.62
N ASN A 539 10.16 -10.00 21.41
CA ASN A 539 10.89 -9.76 20.18
C ASN A 539 10.50 -8.43 19.53
N LEU A 540 11.49 -7.61 19.16
CA LEU A 540 11.33 -6.39 18.37
C LEU A 540 11.08 -6.73 16.90
N MET A 541 9.96 -6.23 16.38
CA MET A 541 9.47 -6.54 15.04
C MET A 541 9.51 -5.34 14.10
N LYS A 542 9.31 -4.16 14.67
CA LYS A 542 9.05 -2.94 13.91
C LYS A 542 10.04 -1.86 14.33
N VAL A 543 10.49 -1.03 13.38
CA VAL A 543 11.30 0.16 13.70
C VAL A 543 10.39 1.23 14.28
N TYR A 544 10.26 1.21 15.59
CA TYR A 544 9.53 2.22 16.35
C TYR A 544 10.50 3.22 16.95
N PRO A 545 10.09 4.49 17.06
CA PRO A 545 10.83 5.43 17.87
C PRO A 545 10.92 4.94 19.31
N VAL A 546 12.13 5.06 19.86
CA VAL A 546 12.39 4.85 21.28
C VAL A 546 12.50 6.21 21.94
N TYR A 547 11.94 6.32 23.14
CA TYR A 547 11.71 7.58 23.80
C TYR A 547 12.34 7.60 25.19
N THR A 548 12.67 8.80 25.66
CA THR A 548 13.13 9.02 27.04
C THR A 548 12.04 8.79 28.10
N ARG A 549 10.78 8.72 27.67
CA ARG A 549 9.56 8.57 28.49
C ARG A 549 8.40 8.21 27.57
N PRO A 550 7.27 7.65 28.07
CA PRO A 550 6.10 7.37 27.26
C PRO A 550 5.65 8.58 26.42
N PHE A 551 5.29 8.35 25.16
CA PHE A 551 4.91 9.43 24.25
C PHE A 551 3.55 10.04 24.63
N ASP A 552 3.48 11.38 24.59
CA ASP A 552 2.44 12.28 25.14
C ASP A 552 2.50 12.51 26.66
N ASP A 553 3.60 12.14 27.33
CA ASP A 553 3.86 12.54 28.71
C ASP A 553 3.86 14.09 28.83
N PRO A 554 3.21 14.69 29.85
CA PRO A 554 3.16 16.14 30.06
C PRO A 554 4.53 16.83 30.15
N LEU A 555 5.58 16.11 30.53
CA LEU A 555 6.95 16.60 30.56
C LEU A 555 7.63 16.62 29.19
N LEU A 556 6.96 16.08 28.17
CA LEU A 556 7.32 15.94 26.77
C LEU A 556 8.42 14.91 26.52
N ALA A 557 8.07 13.87 25.76
CA ALA A 557 9.01 12.85 25.32
C ALA A 557 9.99 13.39 24.27
N LYS A 558 11.23 12.90 24.35
CA LYS A 558 12.26 13.05 23.30
C LYS A 558 12.51 11.69 22.66
N GLN A 559 12.67 11.67 21.35
CA GLN A 559 13.12 10.47 20.64
C GLN A 559 14.63 10.31 20.81
N LYS A 560 15.09 9.10 21.12
CA LYS A 560 16.51 8.75 21.33
C LYS A 560 17.10 7.87 20.23
N GLY A 561 16.28 7.52 19.25
CA GLY A 561 16.63 6.64 18.14
C GLY A 561 15.38 5.89 17.72
N THR A 562 15.58 4.66 17.29
CA THR A 562 14.54 3.69 16.99
C THR A 562 14.91 2.32 17.56
N THR A 563 13.97 1.39 17.53
CA THR A 563 14.21 -0.01 17.89
C THR A 563 15.21 -0.70 16.96
N ALA A 564 15.50 -0.16 15.77
CA ALA A 564 16.59 -0.64 14.92
C ALA A 564 17.99 -0.33 15.47
N ASP A 565 18.09 0.65 16.38
CA ASP A 565 19.34 0.99 17.06
C ASP A 565 19.61 0.06 18.26
N ILE A 566 18.68 -0.85 18.57
CA ILE A 566 18.81 -1.82 19.66
C ILE A 566 19.51 -3.06 19.14
N THR A 567 20.60 -3.45 19.80
CA THR A 567 21.48 -4.54 19.36
C THR A 567 20.75 -5.89 19.33
N GLU A 568 20.00 -6.20 20.38
CA GLU A 568 19.24 -7.45 20.51
C GLU A 568 17.79 -7.29 20.06
N ARG A 569 17.25 -8.29 19.34
CA ARG A 569 15.81 -8.29 18.99
C ARG A 569 14.96 -8.80 20.15
N ARG A 570 15.44 -9.81 20.87
CA ARG A 570 14.82 -10.28 22.11
C ARG A 570 15.31 -9.40 23.25
N VAL A 571 14.41 -8.65 23.86
CA VAL A 571 14.77 -7.69 24.92
C VAL A 571 13.91 -7.90 26.15
N THR A 572 14.51 -7.70 27.31
CA THR A 572 13.82 -7.70 28.60
C THR A 572 13.09 -6.37 28.77
N ILE A 573 11.81 -6.45 29.07
CA ILE A 573 10.98 -5.33 29.50
C ILE A 573 11.05 -5.28 31.02
N THR A 574 11.26 -4.09 31.57
CA THR A 574 11.35 -3.86 33.02
C THR A 574 10.08 -3.24 33.58
N HIS A 575 9.42 -2.38 32.79
CA HIS A 575 8.22 -1.67 33.19
C HIS A 575 7.20 -1.60 32.06
N ARG A 576 5.94 -1.58 32.46
CA ARG A 576 4.80 -1.35 31.57
C ARG A 576 4.06 -0.10 31.98
N VAL A 577 3.77 0.76 31.01
CA VAL A 577 2.91 1.94 31.20
C VAL A 577 1.67 1.82 30.34
N LYS A 578 0.51 1.83 30.99
CA LYS A 578 -0.80 2.00 30.35
C LYS A 578 -1.11 3.50 30.29
N ARG A 579 -0.99 4.07 29.09
CA ARG A 579 -1.43 5.42 28.78
C ARG A 579 -2.91 5.39 28.44
N THR A 580 -3.73 6.18 29.13
CA THR A 580 -5.15 6.36 28.78
C THR A 580 -5.33 7.74 28.17
N ASP A 581 -5.77 7.80 26.92
CA ASP A 581 -6.07 9.06 26.27
C ASP A 581 -7.39 9.67 26.74
N SER A 582 -7.65 10.90 26.32
CA SER A 582 -8.86 11.63 26.66
C SER A 582 -10.19 10.98 26.29
N ASN A 583 -10.16 10.05 25.33
CA ASN A 583 -11.33 9.31 24.85
C ASN A 583 -11.45 7.96 25.58
N GLY A 584 -10.60 7.70 26.58
CA GLY A 584 -10.55 6.43 27.29
C GLY A 584 -9.76 5.35 26.56
N LYS A 585 -9.16 5.65 25.39
CA LYS A 585 -8.37 4.64 24.66
C LYS A 585 -7.08 4.39 25.41
N VAL A 586 -6.87 3.14 25.78
CA VAL A 586 -5.63 2.70 26.42
C VAL A 586 -4.61 2.35 25.35
N SER A 587 -3.36 2.68 25.60
CA SER A 587 -2.24 2.15 24.85
C SER A 587 -1.10 1.81 25.78
N THR A 588 -0.36 0.76 25.42
CA THR A 588 0.71 0.24 26.25
C THR A 588 2.07 0.69 25.71
N TYR A 589 2.95 1.08 26.63
CA TYR A 589 4.36 1.30 26.39
C TYR A 589 5.17 0.38 27.29
N TYR A 590 6.28 -0.11 26.75
CA TYR A 590 7.24 -0.93 27.46
C TYR A 590 8.54 -0.16 27.61
N GLN A 591 9.13 -0.26 28.80
CA GLN A 591 10.49 0.16 29.06
C GLN A 591 11.40 -1.04 28.89
N MET A 592 12.33 -0.94 27.95
CA MET A 592 13.38 -1.96 27.80
C MET A 592 14.41 -1.81 28.93
N ASP A 593 15.19 -2.85 29.16
CA ASP A 593 16.34 -2.91 30.08
C ASP A 593 17.32 -1.71 29.95
N ASN A 594 17.50 -1.18 28.74
CA ASN A 594 18.29 0.01 28.47
C ASN A 594 17.66 1.35 28.94
N GLY A 595 16.49 1.29 29.61
CA GLY A 595 15.78 2.42 30.18
C GLY A 595 14.92 3.21 29.18
N LEU A 596 14.97 2.90 27.88
CA LEU A 596 14.18 3.58 26.84
C LEU A 596 12.77 2.98 26.70
N TRP A 597 11.83 3.84 26.31
CA TRP A 597 10.42 3.49 26.17
C TRP A 597 10.03 3.36 24.71
N THR A 598 9.29 2.32 24.35
CA THR A 598 8.63 2.25 23.05
C THR A 598 7.21 1.70 23.18
N ARG A 599 6.42 1.78 22.11
CA ARG A 599 5.05 1.23 22.11
C ARG A 599 5.13 -0.29 22.22
N ALA A 600 4.21 -0.90 22.95
CA ALA A 600 4.07 -2.36 22.96
C ALA A 600 3.91 -2.94 21.53
N LEU A 601 3.33 -2.17 20.61
CA LEU A 601 3.22 -2.52 19.18
C LEU A 601 4.56 -2.64 18.43
N ALA A 602 5.67 -2.20 19.01
CA ALA A 602 6.99 -2.44 18.44
C ALA A 602 7.42 -3.90 18.56
N PHE A 603 6.77 -4.63 19.46
CA PHE A 603 7.05 -6.00 19.83
C PHE A 603 6.04 -6.95 19.20
N ASP A 604 6.46 -8.19 19.04
CA ASP A 604 5.55 -9.32 18.97
C ASP A 604 4.94 -9.53 20.38
N LEU A 605 3.62 -9.51 20.48
CA LEU A 605 2.92 -9.65 21.76
C LEU A 605 2.22 -11.00 21.90
N ASP A 606 2.23 -11.81 20.85
CA ASP A 606 1.59 -13.13 20.78
C ASP A 606 2.61 -14.28 20.88
N SER A 607 3.90 -13.96 21.07
CA SER A 607 5.01 -14.91 21.26
C SER A 607 5.18 -15.43 22.69
#